data_AF-A0A2N7RFT8-F1
#
_entry.id   AF-A0A2N7RFT8-F1
#
_cell.length_a   1.000
_cell.length_b   1.000
_cell.length_c   1.000
_cell.angle_alpha   90.00
_cell.angle_beta   90.00
_cell.angle_gamma   90.00
#
_symmetry.space_group_name_H-M   'P 1'
#
loop_
_entity.id
_entity.type
_entity.pdbx_description
1 polymer ?
#
loop_
_entity_poly.entity_id
_entity_poly.type
_entity_poly.pdbx_seq_one_letter_code
_entity_poly.pdbx_strand_id
1 'polypeptide(L)'
;MSQPLSHHLLTMAYQNAWANHRLGKAWGQLDAEALAAPRASFFPSIRLTLNHILTCDWFYVDALERELRGVEPRPDCYVFFNRDEPFTEATALRVEQAHVDRRLIAYCEQLRDADLGRIVTIARETPQHDTRLRMVSHLFEHQIHHRGQVHAMLSATSVKPPQLDEFFCAGESGLRAQDFAELGWTEELVWGH
;
A
#
# COMPACT_ATOMS: atom_id res chain seq x y z
N MET A 1 14.76 -13.12 -20.87
CA MET A 1 15.70 -12.80 -19.78
C MET A 1 14.91 -12.80 -18.49
N SER A 2 15.43 -13.39 -17.42
CA SER A 2 14.79 -13.31 -16.10
C SER A 2 14.64 -11.86 -15.66
N GLN A 3 13.57 -11.55 -14.93
CA GLN A 3 13.23 -10.21 -14.44
C GLN A 3 13.14 -10.24 -12.90
N PRO A 4 14.17 -10.72 -12.18
CA PRO A 4 14.05 -11.03 -10.76
C PRO A 4 13.68 -9.82 -9.89
N LEU A 5 14.20 -8.62 -10.20
CA LEU A 5 13.94 -7.45 -9.36
C LEU A 5 12.54 -6.89 -9.60
N SER A 6 12.14 -6.70 -10.86
CA SER A 6 10.80 -6.22 -11.19
C SER A 6 9.71 -7.22 -10.81
N HIS A 7 9.96 -8.52 -10.92
CA HIS A 7 9.07 -9.55 -10.38
C HIS A 7 8.99 -9.49 -8.84
N HIS A 8 10.10 -9.27 -8.14
CA HIS A 8 10.05 -9.05 -6.69
C HIS A 8 9.23 -7.81 -6.32
N LEU A 9 9.36 -6.69 -7.05
CA LEU A 9 8.53 -5.50 -6.82
C LEU A 9 7.04 -5.77 -7.09
N LEU A 10 6.71 -6.58 -8.11
CA LEU A 10 5.34 -7.00 -8.38
C LEU A 10 4.77 -7.86 -7.24
N THR A 11 5.53 -8.84 -6.76
CA THR A 11 5.10 -9.67 -5.62
C THR A 11 4.97 -8.86 -4.32
N MET A 12 5.79 -7.82 -4.12
CA MET A 12 5.60 -6.84 -3.04
C MET A 12 4.31 -6.02 -3.21
N ALA A 13 3.91 -5.64 -4.43
CA ALA A 13 2.63 -4.97 -4.68
C ALA A 13 1.44 -5.87 -4.33
N TYR A 14 1.49 -7.15 -4.72
CA TYR A 14 0.50 -8.15 -4.31
C TYR A 14 0.48 -8.33 -2.80
N GLN A 15 1.66 -8.40 -2.15
CA GLN A 15 1.77 -8.49 -0.69
C GLN A 15 1.09 -7.30 -0.01
N ASN A 16 1.35 -6.09 -0.49
CA ASN A 16 0.79 -4.87 0.07
C ASN A 16 -0.74 -4.90 0.02
N ALA A 17 -1.29 -5.22 -1.14
CA ALA A 17 -2.72 -5.30 -1.38
C ALA A 17 -3.39 -6.43 -0.56
N TRP A 18 -2.75 -7.60 -0.44
CA TRP A 18 -3.22 -8.68 0.44
C TRP A 18 -3.23 -8.26 1.91
N ALA A 19 -2.15 -7.63 2.39
CA ALA A 19 -2.04 -7.21 3.78
C ALA A 19 -3.05 -6.10 4.10
N ASN A 20 -3.29 -5.17 3.18
CA ASN A 20 -4.33 -4.14 3.30
C ASN A 20 -5.73 -4.76 3.33
N HIS A 21 -6.02 -5.74 2.47
CA HIS A 21 -7.30 -6.46 2.49
C HIS A 21 -7.53 -7.20 3.80
N ARG A 22 -6.55 -7.98 4.24
CA ARG A 22 -6.63 -8.78 5.46
C ARG A 22 -6.76 -7.90 6.70
N LEU A 23 -5.92 -6.89 6.83
CA LEU A 23 -5.99 -5.93 7.93
C LEU A 23 -7.31 -5.13 7.86
N GLY A 24 -7.76 -4.83 6.65
CA GLY A 24 -9.07 -4.25 6.32
C GLY A 24 -10.26 -5.00 6.91
N LYS A 25 -10.21 -6.33 6.89
CA LYS A 25 -11.24 -7.16 7.53
C LYS A 25 -11.23 -7.05 9.06
N ALA A 26 -10.07 -6.80 9.66
CA ALA A 26 -9.96 -6.62 11.11
C ALA A 26 -10.48 -5.25 11.53
N TRP A 27 -9.85 -4.15 11.11
CA TRP A 27 -10.29 -2.82 11.54
C TRP A 27 -11.70 -2.46 11.06
N GLY A 28 -12.19 -3.07 9.97
CA GLY A 28 -13.56 -2.89 9.50
C GLY A 28 -14.65 -3.43 10.43
N GLN A 29 -14.29 -4.15 11.50
CA GLN A 29 -15.21 -4.58 12.56
C GLN A 29 -15.38 -3.51 13.66
N LEU A 30 -14.53 -2.49 13.68
CA LEU A 30 -14.64 -1.38 14.62
C LEU A 30 -15.66 -0.37 14.12
N ASP A 31 -16.37 0.27 15.05
CA ASP A 31 -17.21 1.43 14.72
C ASP A 31 -16.36 2.70 14.51
N ALA A 32 -17.02 3.77 14.04
CA ALA A 32 -16.36 5.03 13.74
C ALA A 32 -15.69 5.67 14.97
N GLU A 33 -16.28 5.50 16.16
CA GLU A 33 -15.72 6.02 17.41
C GLU A 33 -14.42 5.29 17.77
N ALA A 34 -14.40 3.96 17.71
CA ALA A 34 -13.23 3.14 18.02
C ALA A 34 -12.08 3.33 17.01
N LEU A 35 -12.40 3.60 15.74
CA LEU A 35 -11.42 3.95 14.70
C LEU A 35 -10.79 5.33 14.94
N ALA A 36 -11.58 6.29 15.41
CA ALA A 36 -11.13 7.66 15.69
C ALA A 36 -10.53 7.84 17.10
N ALA A 37 -10.75 6.88 18.00
CA ALA A 37 -10.33 6.96 19.39
C ALA A 37 -8.81 7.23 19.53
N PRO A 38 -8.39 8.11 20.46
CA PRO A 38 -6.98 8.38 20.72
C PRO A 38 -6.19 7.13 21.11
N ARG A 39 -5.01 6.94 20.49
CA ARG A 39 -4.11 5.81 20.75
C ARG A 39 -2.65 6.24 20.75
N ALA A 40 -1.80 5.46 21.44
CA ALA A 40 -0.36 5.66 21.43
C ALA A 40 0.23 5.23 20.08
N SER A 41 0.49 6.20 19.20
CA SER A 41 1.07 6.03 17.88
C SER A 41 1.55 7.39 17.37
N PHE A 42 2.36 7.41 16.29
CA PHE A 42 2.80 8.66 15.64
C PHE A 42 1.60 9.47 15.13
N PHE A 43 0.65 8.80 14.48
CA PHE A 43 -0.69 9.34 14.20
C PHE A 43 -1.65 8.84 15.28
N PRO A 44 -2.24 9.71 16.12
CA PRO A 44 -2.91 9.29 17.35
C PRO A 44 -4.27 8.58 17.18
N SER A 45 -4.56 7.94 16.05
CA SER A 45 -5.70 7.02 15.90
C SER A 45 -5.50 6.03 14.74
N ILE A 46 -6.30 4.96 14.70
CA ILE A 46 -6.31 4.00 13.59
C ILE A 46 -6.75 4.71 12.31
N ARG A 47 -7.83 5.49 12.37
CA ARG A 47 -8.39 6.20 11.22
C ARG A 47 -7.40 7.20 10.62
N LEU A 48 -6.72 7.97 11.45
CA LEU A 48 -5.73 8.94 10.99
C LEU A 48 -4.53 8.23 10.34
N THR A 49 -4.06 7.12 10.92
CA THR A 49 -2.97 6.34 10.34
C THR A 49 -3.35 5.74 8.98
N LEU A 50 -4.57 5.20 8.85
CA LEU A 50 -5.04 4.63 7.59
C LEU A 50 -5.21 5.70 6.49
N ASN A 51 -5.73 6.87 6.83
CA ASN A 51 -5.81 7.99 5.89
C ASN A 51 -4.43 8.53 5.49
N HIS A 52 -3.46 8.54 6.41
CA HIS A 52 -2.07 8.88 6.08
C HIS A 52 -1.46 7.89 5.09
N ILE A 53 -1.64 6.58 5.29
CA ILE A 53 -1.22 5.56 4.32
C ILE A 53 -1.83 5.85 2.94
N LEU A 54 -3.15 6.03 2.88
CA LEU A 54 -3.87 6.25 1.62
C LEU A 54 -3.41 7.53 0.89
N THR A 55 -3.23 8.63 1.62
CA THR A 55 -2.79 9.91 1.01
C THR A 55 -1.34 9.83 0.52
N CYS A 56 -0.45 9.14 1.25
CA CYS A 56 0.90 8.82 0.77
C CYS A 56 0.87 7.90 -0.47
N ASP A 57 0.00 6.90 -0.49
CA ASP A 57 -0.17 6.00 -1.64
C ASP A 57 -0.60 6.78 -2.88
N TRP A 58 -1.61 7.64 -2.77
CA TRP A 58 -2.03 8.50 -3.88
C TRP A 58 -0.90 9.40 -4.39
N PHE A 59 -0.15 10.00 -3.46
CA PHE A 59 0.97 10.87 -3.77
C PHE A 59 2.08 10.16 -4.57
N TYR A 60 2.54 9.01 -4.09
CA TYR A 60 3.62 8.28 -4.76
C TYR A 60 3.15 7.57 -6.03
N VAL A 61 1.95 6.97 -6.03
CA VAL A 61 1.42 6.27 -7.20
C VAL A 61 1.10 7.25 -8.34
N ASP A 62 0.61 8.47 -8.06
CA ASP A 62 0.44 9.51 -9.12
C ASP A 62 1.79 9.86 -9.76
N ALA A 63 2.86 10.03 -8.98
CA ALA A 63 4.19 10.33 -9.51
C ALA A 63 4.75 9.18 -10.37
N LEU A 64 4.62 7.94 -9.90
CA LEU A 64 5.05 6.73 -10.61
C LEU A 64 4.30 6.56 -11.95
N GLU A 65 2.96 6.67 -11.93
CA GLU A 65 2.14 6.53 -13.15
C GLU A 65 2.34 7.68 -14.15
N ARG A 66 2.67 8.89 -13.68
CA ARG A 66 3.01 10.01 -14.56
C ARG A 66 4.30 9.75 -15.29
N GLU A 67 5.34 9.35 -14.56
CA GLU A 67 6.63 9.00 -15.16
C GLU A 67 6.48 7.87 -16.18
N LEU A 68 5.71 6.82 -15.84
CA LEU A 68 5.46 5.70 -16.75
C LEU A 68 4.79 6.14 -18.07
N ARG A 69 3.86 7.09 -18.00
CA ARG A 69 3.15 7.64 -19.17
C ARG A 69 3.93 8.73 -19.91
N GLY A 70 5.09 9.15 -19.41
CA GLY A 70 5.83 10.29 -19.95
C GLY A 70 5.10 11.62 -19.76
N VAL A 71 4.27 11.73 -18.72
CA VAL A 71 3.56 12.95 -18.35
C VAL A 71 4.40 13.74 -17.35
N GLU A 72 4.42 15.07 -17.49
CA GLU A 72 5.12 15.95 -16.55
C GLU A 72 4.71 15.69 -15.09
N PRO A 73 5.65 15.86 -14.14
CA PRO A 73 5.37 15.77 -12.71
C PRO A 73 4.19 16.65 -12.31
N ARG A 74 3.40 16.19 -11.33
CA ARG A 74 2.28 16.99 -10.81
C ARG A 74 2.80 18.29 -10.19
N PRO A 75 2.40 19.47 -10.69
CA PRO A 75 2.89 20.75 -10.15
C PRO A 75 2.46 21.00 -8.71
N ASP A 76 1.20 20.69 -8.38
CA ASP A 76 0.69 20.71 -7.01
C ASP A 76 0.71 19.30 -6.42
N CYS A 77 1.90 18.82 -6.07
CA CYS A 77 2.04 17.47 -5.52
C CYS A 77 1.41 17.33 -4.13
N TYR A 78 1.22 18.43 -3.39
CA TYR A 78 0.67 18.41 -2.03
C TYR A 78 -0.86 18.33 -1.98
N VAL A 79 -1.55 18.39 -3.14
CA VAL A 79 -3.00 18.25 -3.25
C VAL A 79 -3.57 17.03 -2.51
N PHE A 80 -2.80 15.93 -2.44
CA PHE A 80 -3.20 14.69 -1.78
C PHE A 80 -3.23 14.79 -0.25
N PHE A 81 -2.60 15.82 0.33
CA PHE A 81 -2.52 16.07 1.77
C PHE A 81 -3.38 17.27 2.21
N ASN A 82 -4.24 17.81 1.34
CA ASN A 82 -5.13 18.93 1.69
C ASN A 82 -6.15 18.57 2.79
N ARG A 83 -6.34 17.28 3.06
CA ARG A 83 -7.16 16.76 4.16
C ARG A 83 -6.40 15.63 4.81
N ASP A 84 -6.23 15.69 6.13
CA ASP A 84 -5.57 14.63 6.89
C ASP A 84 -6.44 13.36 6.97
N GLU A 85 -7.76 13.52 6.97
CA GLU A 85 -8.74 12.43 7.00
C GLU A 85 -9.76 12.59 5.86
N PRO A 86 -9.40 12.31 4.59
CA PRO A 86 -10.34 12.36 3.47
C PRO A 86 -11.53 11.40 3.64
N PHE A 87 -11.37 10.31 4.41
CA PHE A 87 -12.45 9.38 4.73
C PHE A 87 -12.64 9.19 6.23
N THR A 88 -13.86 9.46 6.70
CA THR A 88 -14.30 9.14 8.06
C THR A 88 -14.92 7.75 8.17
N GLU A 89 -15.48 7.26 7.06
CA GLU A 89 -16.19 5.98 6.99
C GLU A 89 -15.26 4.83 6.59
N ALA A 90 -15.31 3.76 7.38
CA ALA A 90 -14.52 2.54 7.19
C ALA A 90 -14.64 1.97 5.77
N THR A 91 -15.87 1.87 5.25
CA THR A 91 -16.14 1.28 3.93
C THR A 91 -15.51 2.10 2.79
N ALA A 92 -15.65 3.43 2.83
CA ALA A 92 -15.12 4.31 1.79
C ALA A 92 -13.58 4.25 1.77
N LEU A 93 -12.96 4.30 2.95
CA LEU A 93 -11.51 4.16 3.11
C LEU A 93 -11.00 2.82 2.55
N ARG A 94 -11.69 1.70 2.84
CA ARG A 94 -11.31 0.37 2.32
C ARG A 94 -11.40 0.29 0.79
N VAL A 95 -12.46 0.87 0.21
CA VAL A 95 -12.67 0.88 -1.24
C VAL A 95 -11.54 1.64 -1.93
N GLU A 96 -11.18 2.81 -1.40
CA GLU A 96 -10.13 3.66 -1.99
C GLU A 96 -8.74 3.08 -1.79
N GLN A 97 -8.46 2.44 -0.64
CA GLN A 97 -7.23 1.69 -0.44
C GLN A 97 -7.11 0.55 -1.48
N ALA A 98 -8.17 -0.24 -1.67
CA ALA A 98 -8.17 -1.28 -2.69
C ALA A 98 -8.07 -0.73 -4.13
N HIS A 99 -8.51 0.51 -4.37
CA HIS A 99 -8.36 1.15 -5.67
C HIS A 99 -6.89 1.51 -5.96
N VAL A 100 -6.20 2.14 -5.01
CA VAL A 100 -4.78 2.49 -5.19
C VAL A 100 -3.87 1.25 -5.18
N ASP A 101 -4.23 0.21 -4.42
CA ASP A 101 -3.55 -1.09 -4.43
C ASP A 101 -3.53 -1.71 -5.85
N ARG A 102 -4.68 -1.71 -6.55
CA ARG A 102 -4.77 -2.21 -7.93
C ARG A 102 -3.94 -1.39 -8.90
N ARG A 103 -3.90 -0.06 -8.72
CA ARG A 103 -3.07 0.84 -9.52
C ARG A 103 -1.58 0.55 -9.34
N LEU A 104 -1.16 0.33 -8.10
CA LEU A 104 0.23 -0.03 -7.78
C LEU A 104 0.62 -1.39 -8.37
N ILE A 105 -0.24 -2.40 -8.30
CA ILE A 105 -0.04 -3.69 -8.98
C ILE A 105 0.13 -3.47 -10.49
N ALA A 106 -0.80 -2.77 -11.14
CA ALA A 106 -0.77 -2.49 -12.58
C ALA A 106 0.47 -1.69 -13.01
N TYR A 107 0.99 -0.82 -12.15
CA TYR A 107 2.27 -0.14 -12.37
C TYR A 107 3.44 -1.13 -12.31
N CYS A 108 3.50 -1.99 -11.28
CA CYS A 108 4.56 -2.97 -11.11
C CYS A 108 4.60 -4.04 -12.22
N GLU A 109 3.45 -4.44 -12.79
CA GLU A 109 3.36 -5.37 -13.93
C GLU A 109 4.10 -4.86 -15.18
N GLN A 110 4.23 -3.55 -15.32
CA GLN A 110 4.88 -2.90 -16.45
C GLN A 110 6.39 -2.70 -16.23
N LEU A 111 6.90 -2.93 -15.02
CA LEU A 111 8.31 -2.77 -14.72
C LEU A 111 9.16 -3.87 -15.37
N ARG A 112 10.36 -3.47 -15.77
CA ARG A 112 11.41 -4.36 -16.27
C ARG A 112 12.71 -3.96 -15.59
N ASP A 113 13.58 -4.92 -15.31
CA ASP A 113 14.84 -4.71 -14.59
C ASP A 113 15.72 -3.66 -15.28
N ALA A 114 15.72 -3.64 -16.62
CA ALA A 114 16.46 -2.67 -17.42
C ALA A 114 16.00 -1.21 -17.22
N ASP A 115 14.75 -0.99 -16.82
CA ASP A 115 14.14 0.33 -16.69
C ASP A 115 14.09 0.83 -15.24
N LEU A 116 14.51 0.02 -14.27
CA LEU A 116 14.44 0.36 -12.84
C LEU A 116 15.29 1.57 -12.44
N GLY A 117 16.27 1.93 -13.28
CA GLY A 117 17.10 3.13 -13.12
C GLY A 117 16.48 4.43 -13.62
N ARG A 118 15.32 4.39 -14.29
CA ARG A 118 14.62 5.61 -14.76
C ARG A 118 14.25 6.51 -13.57
N ILE A 119 14.36 7.81 -13.77
CA ILE A 119 14.13 8.81 -12.72
C ILE A 119 12.65 9.17 -12.65
N VAL A 120 12.08 9.03 -11.47
CA VAL A 120 10.77 9.55 -11.07
C VAL A 120 11.00 10.89 -10.39
N THR A 121 10.32 11.93 -10.88
CA THR A 121 10.41 13.28 -10.33
C THR A 121 9.13 13.66 -9.62
N ILE A 122 9.28 14.20 -8.41
CA ILE A 122 8.19 14.82 -7.66
C ILE A 122 8.51 16.30 -7.52
N ALA A 123 7.60 17.15 -8.01
CA ALA A 123 7.77 18.61 -8.04
C ALA A 123 7.45 19.26 -6.69
N ARG A 124 8.20 18.88 -5.65
CA ARG A 124 8.24 19.58 -4.36
C ARG A 124 9.03 20.89 -4.50
N GLU A 125 9.01 21.73 -3.46
CA GLU A 125 9.79 22.99 -3.38
C GLU A 125 11.28 22.77 -3.70
N THR A 126 11.86 21.72 -3.12
CA THR A 126 13.11 21.12 -3.60
C THR A 126 12.73 19.84 -4.36
N PRO A 127 12.85 19.81 -5.70
CA PRO A 127 12.47 18.64 -6.48
C PRO A 127 13.15 17.37 -5.98
N GLN A 128 12.35 16.33 -5.78
CA GLN A 128 12.83 15.00 -5.44
C GLN A 128 13.03 14.22 -6.74
N HIS A 129 14.22 13.64 -6.90
CA HIS A 129 14.58 12.79 -8.03
C HIS A 129 15.11 11.47 -7.51
N ASP A 130 14.34 10.40 -7.69
CA ASP A 130 14.74 9.05 -7.29
C ASP A 130 14.53 8.09 -8.45
N THR A 131 15.29 6.99 -8.47
CA THR A 131 15.03 5.92 -9.44
C THR A 131 13.69 5.25 -9.15
N ARG A 132 13.07 4.63 -10.16
CA ARG A 132 11.87 3.79 -9.98
C ARG A 132 12.05 2.78 -8.85
N LEU A 133 13.20 2.10 -8.81
CA LEU A 133 13.52 1.15 -7.75
C LEU A 133 13.45 1.80 -6.37
N ARG A 134 14.16 2.91 -6.16
CA ARG A 134 14.20 3.58 -4.84
C ARG A 134 12.83 4.08 -4.42
N MET A 135 12.08 4.69 -5.34
CA MET A 135 10.77 5.26 -5.06
C MET A 135 9.76 4.17 -4.65
N VAL A 136 9.70 3.07 -5.42
CA VAL A 136 8.78 1.96 -5.14
C VAL A 136 9.18 1.23 -3.85
N SER A 137 10.48 0.99 -3.62
CA SER A 137 10.96 0.39 -2.38
C SER A 137 10.62 1.25 -1.16
N HIS A 138 10.78 2.57 -1.25
CA HIS A 138 10.39 3.49 -0.18
C HIS A 138 8.89 3.44 0.10
N LEU A 139 8.06 3.37 -0.95
CA LEU A 139 6.61 3.25 -0.78
C LEU A 139 6.24 1.97 -0.01
N PHE A 140 6.81 0.82 -0.38
CA PHE A 140 6.56 -0.42 0.36
C PHE A 140 7.06 -0.37 1.81
N GLU A 141 8.24 0.21 2.05
CA GLU A 141 8.75 0.42 3.40
C GLU A 141 7.79 1.26 4.26
N HIS A 142 7.33 2.40 3.71
CA HIS A 142 6.40 3.31 4.37
C HIS A 142 5.06 2.62 4.68
N GLN A 143 4.51 1.88 3.71
CA GLN A 143 3.27 1.12 3.88
C GLN A 143 3.41 0.07 4.98
N ILE A 144 4.47 -0.75 4.96
CA ILE A 144 4.74 -1.76 5.98
C ILE A 144 4.88 -1.11 7.36
N HIS A 145 5.64 -0.02 7.45
CA HIS A 145 5.90 0.70 8.70
C HIS A 145 4.61 1.19 9.37
N HIS A 146 3.77 1.93 8.64
CA HIS A 146 2.53 2.48 9.20
C HIS A 146 1.44 1.42 9.37
N ARG A 147 1.42 0.38 8.52
CA ARG A 147 0.55 -0.78 8.75
C ARG A 147 0.90 -1.51 10.05
N GLY A 148 2.18 -1.59 10.40
CA GLY A 148 2.63 -2.10 11.70
C GLY A 148 2.08 -1.29 12.89
N GLN A 149 1.96 0.04 12.74
CA GLN A 149 1.34 0.90 13.76
C GLN A 149 -0.16 0.60 13.91
N VAL A 150 -0.90 0.44 12.80
CA VAL A 150 -2.32 0.04 12.82
C VAL A 150 -2.49 -1.32 13.49
N HIS A 151 -1.66 -2.30 13.11
CA HIS A 151 -1.65 -3.63 13.71
C HIS A 151 -1.42 -3.57 15.22
N ALA A 152 -0.44 -2.79 15.69
CA ALA A 152 -0.18 -2.62 17.12
C ALA A 152 -1.36 -1.95 17.84
N MET A 153 -1.97 -0.93 17.25
CA MET A 153 -3.14 -0.25 17.81
C MET A 153 -4.37 -1.17 17.93
N LEU A 154 -4.57 -2.09 16.98
CA LEU A 154 -5.64 -3.09 17.05
C LEU A 154 -5.51 -4.01 18.26
N SER A 155 -4.29 -4.35 18.68
CA SER A 155 -4.04 -5.16 19.89
C SER A 155 -4.64 -4.56 21.17
N ALA A 156 -4.90 -3.25 21.18
CA ALA A 156 -5.55 -2.54 22.28
C ALA A 156 -7.07 -2.34 22.06
N THR A 157 -7.70 -3.17 21.22
CA THR A 157 -9.15 -3.16 20.95
C THR A 157 -9.78 -4.52 21.24
N SER A 158 -11.10 -4.61 21.06
CA SER A 158 -11.82 -5.89 21.06
C SER A 158 -11.50 -6.77 19.85
N VAL A 159 -10.93 -6.21 18.79
CA VAL A 159 -10.59 -6.91 17.55
C VAL A 159 -9.10 -7.25 17.54
N LYS A 160 -8.78 -8.54 17.45
CA LYS A 160 -7.39 -8.99 17.38
C LYS A 160 -6.77 -8.61 16.02
N PRO A 161 -5.51 -8.16 15.99
CA PRO A 161 -4.83 -7.96 14.73
C PRO A 161 -4.59 -9.32 14.02
N PRO A 162 -4.69 -9.36 12.68
CA PRO A 162 -4.43 -10.58 11.93
C PRO A 162 -2.93 -10.78 11.68
N GLN A 163 -2.53 -12.01 11.36
CA GLN A 163 -1.17 -12.31 10.91
C GLN A 163 -0.90 -11.67 9.53
N LEU A 164 0.29 -11.09 9.34
CA LEU A 164 0.68 -10.34 8.13
C LEU A 164 2.10 -10.69 7.63
N ASP A 165 2.78 -11.66 8.23
CA ASP A 165 4.21 -11.96 8.02
C ASP A 165 4.48 -13.24 7.19
N GLU A 166 3.44 -13.88 6.65
CA GLU A 166 3.54 -15.16 5.94
C GLU A 166 3.42 -15.07 4.40
N PHE A 167 3.22 -13.88 3.83
CA PHE A 167 2.87 -13.75 2.41
C PHE A 167 3.89 -14.36 1.44
N PHE A 168 5.19 -14.32 1.77
CA PHE A 168 6.23 -14.88 0.92
C PHE A 168 6.55 -16.35 1.24
N CYS A 169 6.02 -16.90 2.33
CA CYS A 169 6.30 -18.26 2.77
C CYS A 169 5.48 -19.26 1.95
N ALA A 170 6.13 -20.02 1.06
CA ALA A 170 5.45 -21.02 0.21
C ALA A 170 4.77 -22.14 1.03
N GLY A 171 5.43 -22.60 2.10
CA GLY A 171 4.89 -23.62 3.02
C GLY A 171 3.68 -23.15 3.83
N GLU A 172 3.39 -21.86 3.83
CA GLU A 172 2.29 -21.23 4.56
C GLU A 172 1.20 -20.69 3.61
N SER A 173 1.23 -21.07 2.32
CA SER A 173 0.22 -20.67 1.32
C SER A 173 -1.23 -20.96 1.76
N GLY A 174 -1.44 -22.04 2.52
CA GLY A 174 -2.75 -22.35 3.12
C GLY A 174 -3.30 -21.26 4.04
N LEU A 175 -2.43 -20.46 4.70
CA LEU A 175 -2.85 -19.37 5.58
C LEU A 175 -3.42 -18.18 4.81
N ARG A 176 -3.01 -17.96 3.56
CA ARG A 176 -3.49 -16.86 2.69
C ARG A 176 -4.54 -17.28 1.66
N ALA A 177 -4.86 -18.57 1.56
CA ALA A 177 -5.75 -19.13 0.55
C ALA A 177 -7.15 -18.47 0.54
N GLN A 178 -7.73 -18.20 1.71
CA GLN A 178 -9.04 -17.53 1.78
C GLN A 178 -8.98 -16.09 1.24
N ASP A 179 -7.95 -15.33 1.59
CA ASP A 179 -7.83 -13.96 1.09
C ASP A 179 -7.60 -13.95 -0.42
N PHE A 180 -6.83 -14.90 -0.95
CA PHE A 180 -6.61 -15.04 -2.38
C PHE A 180 -7.93 -15.32 -3.10
N ALA A 181 -8.77 -16.22 -2.57
CA ALA A 181 -10.09 -16.46 -3.12
C ALA A 181 -10.98 -15.20 -3.10
N GLU A 182 -10.95 -14.42 -2.02
CA GLU A 182 -11.69 -13.15 -1.89
C GLU A 182 -11.18 -12.06 -2.85
N LEU A 183 -9.87 -12.04 -3.13
CA LEU A 183 -9.21 -11.10 -4.03
C LEU A 183 -9.25 -11.55 -5.50
N GLY A 184 -9.64 -12.79 -5.77
CA GLY A 184 -9.63 -13.40 -7.10
C GLY A 184 -8.22 -13.76 -7.59
N TRP A 185 -7.31 -14.06 -6.68
CA TRP A 185 -5.92 -14.41 -6.98
C TRP A 185 -5.65 -15.90 -6.83
N THR A 186 -4.58 -16.35 -7.48
CA THR A 186 -4.02 -17.71 -7.33
C THR A 186 -2.53 -17.60 -7.03
N GLU A 187 -1.95 -18.66 -6.47
CA GLU A 187 -0.50 -18.75 -6.30
C GLU A 187 0.22 -18.66 -7.67
N GLU A 188 -0.34 -19.28 -8.71
CA GLU A 188 0.19 -19.20 -10.09
C GLU A 188 0.20 -17.76 -10.61
N LEU A 189 -0.86 -16.98 -10.37
CA LEU A 189 -0.93 -15.57 -10.78
C LEU A 189 0.18 -14.72 -10.16
N VAL A 190 0.44 -14.92 -8.85
CA VAL A 190 1.39 -14.08 -8.10
C VAL A 190 2.84 -14.51 -8.35
N TRP A 191 3.11 -15.81 -8.38
CA TRP A 191 4.49 -16.35 -8.42
C TRP A 191 4.94 -16.83 -9.80
N GLY A 192 4.01 -17.05 -10.75
CA GLY A 192 4.33 -17.40 -12.13
C GLY A 192 4.99 -18.78 -12.31
N HIS A 193 4.57 -19.79 -11.54
CA HIS A 193 5.00 -21.18 -11.75
C HIS A 193 4.44 -21.77 -13.03
#